data_AF-A0A1D3L6N1-F1
#
_entry.id   AF-A0A1D3L6N1-F1
#
_cell.length_a   1.000
_cell.length_b   1.000
_cell.length_c   1.000
_cell.angle_alpha   90.00
_cell.angle_beta   90.00
_cell.angle_gamma   90.00
#
_symmetry.space_group_name_H-M   'P 1'
#
loop_
_entity.id
_entity.type
_entity.pdbx_description
1 polymer ?
#
loop_
_entity_poly.entity_id
_entity_poly.type
_entity_poly.pdbx_seq_one_letter_code
_entity_poly.pdbx_strand_id
1 'polypeptide(L)'
;MKAQINTLEKVKGTAISNDNVEGIENKQKIIVTKIDKKKNIYKEINKLLNEISEIEKDKTSLEELKNINLSYGKSLGKLFLEQIDEEKIDADHTIKAMEAYMEDLDNIKKKSEEIEKDMKIKMDINKEMEVLKISHDDEKNYHTKSKNHEKSISDIHDKSSKIIQEFSKESDINDIKNKLQENVSESQKHNSDINQYLSKIENIYNILKLNKIQKIIDKVKEYNDEIEKNNKKINDELSNSKTLIKKLEEDLNLKECQSKIKSTIDDNYVGECIKNITGLKTYILNEENNINTYFKNAEEYNKIVLLNFNNIEMADTKSQYILNIKTNNGTNSHDYNINELKEHKHKSNGYKDEADKNTQTIKKNKELFEKYKQDVTVLLNKYSALALKNKF
;
A
#
# COMPACT_ATOMS: atom_id res chain seq x y z
N MET A 1 77.00 24.13 -39.00
CA MET A 1 78.16 23.49 -39.66
C MET A 1 78.43 24.03 -41.08
N LYS A 2 78.50 25.35 -41.26
CA LYS A 2 78.81 25.98 -42.58
C LYS A 2 80.16 26.72 -42.60
N ALA A 3 80.92 26.70 -41.50
CA ALA A 3 82.07 27.58 -41.30
C ALA A 3 83.44 26.88 -41.22
N GLN A 4 83.53 25.56 -41.43
CA GLN A 4 84.80 24.80 -41.31
C GLN A 4 85.24 24.06 -42.57
N ILE A 5 84.62 24.33 -43.74
CA ILE A 5 84.97 23.66 -45.01
C ILE A 5 85.94 24.51 -45.88
N ASN A 6 86.18 25.78 -45.53
CA ASN A 6 86.87 26.73 -46.43
C ASN A 6 88.38 26.96 -46.19
N THR A 7 89.08 26.09 -45.47
CA THR A 7 90.55 26.15 -45.36
C THR A 7 91.20 24.88 -45.89
N LEU A 8 90.95 24.57 -47.16
CA LEU A 8 91.81 23.69 -47.95
C LEU A 8 92.73 24.59 -48.78
N GLU A 9 93.97 24.73 -48.33
CA GLU A 9 95.05 25.34 -49.09
C GLU A 9 95.08 24.77 -50.52
N LYS A 10 94.90 25.64 -51.51
CA LYS A 10 95.25 25.35 -52.90
C LYS A 10 96.77 25.23 -52.99
N VAL A 11 97.29 24.02 -52.89
CA VAL A 11 98.70 23.75 -53.25
C VAL A 11 98.81 23.88 -54.77
N LYS A 12 99.53 24.92 -55.22
CA LYS A 12 99.91 25.13 -56.62
C LYS A 12 100.77 23.95 -57.08
N GLY A 13 100.41 23.37 -58.23
CA GLY A 13 101.24 22.38 -58.91
C GLY A 13 102.51 23.04 -59.44
N THR A 14 103.66 22.69 -58.89
CA THR A 14 104.98 22.95 -59.47
C THR A 14 105.76 21.65 -59.62
N ALA A 15 106.59 21.65 -60.65
CA ALA A 15 107.26 20.55 -61.31
C ALA A 15 107.94 19.49 -60.42
N ILE A 16 108.00 18.29 -61.01
CA ILE A 16 108.72 17.09 -60.58
C ILE A 16 110.19 17.42 -60.28
N SER A 17 110.63 17.18 -59.05
CA SER A 17 112.04 17.04 -58.66
C SER A 17 112.11 16.17 -57.39
N ASN A 18 113.03 15.20 -57.39
CA ASN A 18 113.18 14.07 -56.45
C ASN A 18 112.76 14.35 -54.99
N ASP A 19 111.60 13.83 -54.58
CA ASP A 19 111.22 13.72 -53.17
C ASP A 19 112.00 12.55 -52.55
N ASN A 20 112.81 12.81 -51.52
CA ASN A 20 113.41 11.78 -50.67
C ASN A 20 112.30 10.90 -50.04
N VAL A 21 112.63 9.66 -49.64
CA VAL A 21 111.73 8.66 -49.03
C VAL A 21 110.79 9.26 -47.97
N GLU A 22 111.32 10.19 -47.17
CA GLU A 22 110.61 10.90 -46.10
C GLU A 22 109.43 11.79 -46.59
N GLY A 23 109.50 12.32 -47.82
CA GLY A 23 108.43 13.11 -48.44
C GLY A 23 107.25 12.26 -48.94
N ILE A 24 107.52 11.04 -49.40
CA ILE A 24 106.50 10.07 -49.82
C ILE A 24 105.76 9.52 -48.60
N GLU A 25 106.48 9.21 -47.52
CA GLU A 25 105.89 8.76 -46.25
C GLU A 25 104.94 9.80 -45.65
N ASN A 26 105.30 11.09 -45.68
CA ASN A 26 104.42 12.15 -45.19
C ASN A 26 103.13 12.29 -46.02
N LYS A 27 103.21 12.19 -47.35
CA LYS A 27 102.03 12.20 -48.23
C LYS A 27 101.13 10.99 -47.96
N GLN A 28 101.71 9.79 -47.79
CA GLN A 28 100.96 8.59 -47.43
C GLN A 28 100.29 8.72 -46.06
N LYS A 29 100.99 9.25 -45.04
CA LYS A 29 100.45 9.48 -43.70
C LYS A 29 99.25 10.44 -43.70
N ILE A 30 99.31 11.50 -44.52
CA ILE A 30 98.19 12.44 -44.72
C ILE A 30 97.00 11.74 -45.41
N ILE A 31 97.25 10.92 -46.43
CA ILE A 31 96.21 10.18 -47.15
C ILE A 31 95.54 9.15 -46.22
N VAL A 32 96.32 8.37 -45.48
CA VAL A 32 95.83 7.39 -44.49
C VAL A 32 94.98 8.09 -43.43
N THR A 33 95.46 9.20 -42.88
CA THR A 33 94.70 9.98 -41.88
C THR A 33 93.38 10.51 -42.46
N LYS A 34 93.35 10.93 -43.73
CA LYS A 34 92.11 11.36 -44.42
C LYS A 34 91.15 10.19 -44.65
N ILE A 35 91.66 9.01 -44.98
CA ILE A 35 90.86 7.78 -45.14
C ILE A 35 90.27 7.34 -43.79
N ASP A 36 91.05 7.35 -42.72
CA ASP A 36 90.59 7.00 -41.38
C ASP A 36 89.53 7.97 -40.86
N LYS A 37 89.69 9.28 -41.11
CA LYS A 37 88.64 10.27 -40.81
C LYS A 37 87.34 9.97 -41.56
N LYS A 38 87.41 9.63 -42.86
CA LYS A 38 86.21 9.24 -43.64
C LYS A 38 85.57 7.95 -43.12
N LYS A 39 86.37 6.97 -42.70
CA LYS A 39 85.89 5.71 -42.11
C LYS A 39 85.18 5.95 -40.78
N ASN A 40 85.68 6.86 -39.94
CA ASN A 40 84.99 7.26 -38.72
C ASN A 40 83.67 7.99 -39.00
N ILE A 41 83.62 8.86 -40.01
CA ILE A 41 82.36 9.50 -40.44
C ILE A 41 81.32 8.44 -40.84
N TYR A 42 81.73 7.40 -41.57
CA TYR A 42 80.81 6.32 -41.99
C TYR A 42 80.30 5.50 -40.79
N LYS A 43 81.13 5.26 -39.78
CA LYS A 43 80.71 4.61 -38.52
C LYS A 43 79.67 5.43 -37.77
N GLU A 44 79.86 6.75 -37.68
CA GLU A 44 78.89 7.66 -37.04
C GLU A 44 77.58 7.73 -37.84
N ILE A 45 77.62 7.75 -39.18
CA ILE A 45 76.42 7.70 -40.02
C ILE A 45 75.64 6.39 -39.77
N ASN A 46 76.32 5.24 -39.72
CA ASN A 46 75.67 3.97 -39.43
C ASN A 46 75.07 3.92 -38.02
N LYS A 47 75.71 4.55 -37.04
CA LYS A 47 75.18 4.67 -35.68
C LYS A 47 73.89 5.49 -35.67
N LEU A 48 73.89 6.65 -36.35
CA LEU A 48 72.70 7.50 -36.50
C LEU A 48 71.56 6.78 -37.25
N LEU A 49 71.87 6.00 -38.29
CA LEU A 49 70.87 5.22 -39.02
C LEU A 49 70.22 4.13 -38.16
N ASN A 50 71.01 3.47 -37.30
CA ASN A 50 70.48 2.49 -36.35
C ASN A 50 69.60 3.16 -35.28
N GLU A 51 70.03 4.30 -34.73
CA GLU A 51 69.23 5.09 -33.78
C GLU A 51 67.90 5.56 -34.42
N ILE A 52 67.92 6.00 -35.69
CA ILE A 52 66.69 6.35 -36.43
C ILE A 52 65.78 5.13 -36.63
N SER A 53 66.34 3.96 -36.93
CA SER A 53 65.56 2.73 -37.14
C SER A 53 64.93 2.19 -35.85
N GLU A 54 65.62 2.31 -34.71
CA GLU A 54 65.08 1.98 -33.38
C GLU A 54 63.93 2.94 -33.03
N ILE A 55 64.10 4.24 -33.24
CA ILE A 55 63.03 5.26 -33.03
C ILE A 55 61.79 4.96 -33.89
N GLU A 56 61.96 4.51 -35.13
CA GLU A 56 60.85 4.21 -36.04
C GLU A 56 60.06 2.95 -35.64
N LYS A 57 60.76 1.92 -35.14
CA LYS A 57 60.13 0.70 -34.57
C LYS A 57 59.44 0.96 -33.24
N ASP A 58 60.05 1.78 -32.37
CA ASP A 58 59.47 2.16 -31.09
C ASP A 58 58.22 3.03 -31.26
N LYS A 59 58.19 3.88 -32.29
CA LYS A 59 57.00 4.67 -32.66
C LYS A 59 55.83 3.78 -33.10
N THR A 60 56.10 2.69 -33.82
CA THR A 60 55.08 1.72 -34.24
C THR A 60 54.51 0.96 -33.04
N SER A 61 55.39 0.53 -32.13
CA SER A 61 55.01 -0.16 -30.88
C SER A 61 54.21 0.74 -29.92
N LEU A 62 54.56 2.03 -29.85
CA LEU A 62 53.83 3.02 -29.05
C LEU A 62 52.43 3.31 -29.62
N GLU A 63 52.31 3.39 -30.95
CA GLU A 63 51.02 3.62 -31.61
C GLU A 63 50.08 2.41 -31.44
N GLU A 64 50.61 1.19 -31.48
CA GLU A 64 49.86 -0.03 -31.16
C GLU A 64 49.38 -0.04 -29.70
N LEU A 65 50.24 0.34 -28.74
CA LEU A 65 49.84 0.48 -27.33
C LEU A 65 48.73 1.52 -27.15
N LYS A 66 48.81 2.66 -27.84
CA LYS A 66 47.75 3.69 -27.85
C LYS A 66 46.44 3.19 -28.45
N ASN A 67 46.49 2.35 -29.49
CA ASN A 67 45.30 1.71 -30.06
C ASN A 67 44.68 0.69 -29.09
N ILE A 68 45.51 -0.08 -28.38
CA ILE A 68 45.06 -1.01 -27.34
C ILE A 68 44.42 -0.24 -26.17
N ASN A 69 45.06 0.86 -25.75
CA ASN A 69 44.56 1.79 -24.72
C ASN A 69 43.15 2.29 -25.09
N LEU A 70 42.99 2.77 -26.33
CA LEU A 70 41.71 3.22 -26.87
C LEU A 70 40.65 2.10 -26.93
N SER A 71 41.02 0.90 -27.36
CA SER A 71 40.08 -0.24 -27.45
C SER A 71 39.64 -0.72 -26.07
N TYR A 72 40.58 -0.84 -25.13
CA TYR A 72 40.33 -1.28 -23.77
C TYR A 72 39.45 -0.26 -23.03
N GLY A 73 39.79 1.03 -23.07
CA GLY A 73 38.98 2.03 -22.36
C GLY A 73 37.58 2.21 -22.95
N LYS A 74 37.36 2.03 -24.26
CA LYS A 74 36.00 1.96 -24.84
C LYS A 74 35.21 0.76 -24.31
N SER A 75 35.86 -0.40 -24.22
CA SER A 75 35.23 -1.62 -23.71
C SER A 75 34.89 -1.51 -22.23
N LEU A 76 35.83 -0.97 -21.43
CA LEU A 76 35.63 -0.68 -20.01
C LEU A 76 34.52 0.36 -19.80
N GLY A 77 34.50 1.40 -20.63
CA GLY A 77 33.45 2.41 -20.64
C GLY A 77 32.06 1.81 -20.85
N LYS A 78 31.92 0.90 -21.83
CA LYS A 78 30.66 0.20 -22.08
C LYS A 78 30.19 -0.61 -20.87
N LEU A 79 31.08 -1.30 -20.18
CA LEU A 79 30.75 -2.09 -18.98
C LEU A 79 30.20 -1.20 -17.85
N PHE A 80 30.81 -0.03 -17.60
CA PHE A 80 30.30 0.90 -16.59
C PHE A 80 28.97 1.54 -17.01
N LEU A 81 28.78 1.82 -18.31
CA LEU A 81 27.52 2.33 -18.81
C LEU A 81 26.39 1.32 -18.65
N GLU A 82 26.65 0.03 -18.93
CA GLU A 82 25.69 -1.07 -18.69
C GLU A 82 25.27 -1.15 -17.21
N GLN A 83 26.19 -0.95 -16.26
CA GLN A 83 25.85 -0.88 -14.84
C GLN A 83 24.95 0.32 -14.52
N ILE A 84 25.20 1.49 -15.11
CA ILE A 84 24.35 2.67 -14.91
C ILE A 84 22.96 2.47 -15.52
N ASP A 85 22.88 1.77 -16.66
CA ASP A 85 21.61 1.40 -17.29
C ASP A 85 20.79 0.45 -16.40
N GLU A 86 21.44 -0.53 -15.75
CA GLU A 86 20.79 -1.40 -14.75
C GLU A 86 20.22 -0.57 -13.59
N GLU A 87 21.03 0.33 -13.00
CA GLU A 87 20.57 1.23 -11.94
C GLU A 87 19.39 2.12 -12.42
N LYS A 88 19.37 2.54 -13.68
CA LYS A 88 18.25 3.31 -14.26
C LYS A 88 16.98 2.49 -14.37
N ILE A 89 17.07 1.22 -14.77
CA ILE A 89 15.91 0.32 -14.82
C ILE A 89 15.35 0.09 -13.40
N ASP A 90 16.22 -0.10 -12.41
CA ASP A 90 15.79 -0.26 -11.02
C ASP A 90 15.15 1.02 -10.45
N ALA A 91 15.71 2.18 -10.77
CA ALA A 91 15.14 3.49 -10.44
C ALA A 91 13.70 3.63 -10.96
N ASP A 92 13.48 3.30 -12.25
CA ASP A 92 12.16 3.38 -12.89
C ASP A 92 11.14 2.45 -12.22
N HIS A 93 11.55 1.24 -11.83
CA HIS A 93 10.68 0.31 -11.10
C HIS A 93 10.31 0.85 -9.72
N THR A 94 11.28 1.35 -8.95
CA THR A 94 11.04 1.91 -7.62
C THR A 94 10.17 3.16 -7.69
N ILE A 95 10.40 4.05 -8.65
CA ILE A 95 9.56 5.24 -8.88
C ILE A 95 8.10 4.85 -9.14
N LYS A 96 7.86 3.90 -10.05
CA LYS A 96 6.49 3.43 -10.35
C LYS A 96 5.80 2.84 -9.12
N ALA A 97 6.53 2.09 -8.30
CA ALA A 97 6.00 1.54 -7.06
C ALA A 97 5.64 2.66 -6.07
N MET A 98 6.50 3.69 -5.93
CA MET A 98 6.21 4.85 -5.08
C MET A 98 4.95 5.59 -5.56
N GLU A 99 4.81 5.84 -6.87
CA GLU A 99 3.63 6.51 -7.43
C GLU A 99 2.34 5.73 -7.18
N ALA A 100 2.38 4.39 -7.30
CA ALA A 100 1.24 3.54 -6.98
C ALA A 100 0.82 3.65 -5.51
N TYR A 101 1.78 3.62 -4.57
CA TYR A 101 1.45 3.82 -3.14
C TYR A 101 0.88 5.22 -2.85
N MET A 102 1.34 6.25 -3.55
CA MET A 102 0.79 7.61 -3.41
C MET A 102 -0.66 7.69 -3.89
N GLU A 103 -0.98 7.08 -5.03
CA GLU A 103 -2.35 6.99 -5.53
C GLU A 103 -3.26 6.22 -4.55
N ASP A 104 -2.75 5.12 -4.00
CA ASP A 104 -3.46 4.31 -3.00
C ASP A 104 -3.71 5.08 -1.69
N LEU A 105 -2.76 5.90 -1.25
CA LEU A 105 -2.94 6.80 -0.10
C LEU A 105 -4.07 7.81 -0.33
N ASP A 106 -4.13 8.43 -1.51
CA ASP A 106 -5.21 9.34 -1.90
C ASP A 106 -6.57 8.63 -1.96
N ASN A 107 -6.58 7.39 -2.45
CA ASN A 107 -7.79 6.55 -2.48
C ASN A 107 -8.27 6.20 -1.07
N ILE A 108 -7.37 5.82 -0.16
CA ILE A 108 -7.69 5.60 1.26
C ILE A 108 -8.24 6.88 1.89
N LYS A 109 -7.69 8.05 1.55
CA LYS A 109 -8.16 9.35 2.05
C LYS A 109 -9.61 9.63 1.68
N LYS A 110 -9.92 9.60 0.39
CA LYS A 110 -11.28 9.82 -0.12
C LYS A 110 -12.26 8.82 0.49
N LYS A 111 -11.86 7.55 0.60
CA LYS A 111 -12.73 6.51 1.17
C LYS A 111 -12.95 6.69 2.66
N SER A 112 -11.94 7.14 3.39
CA SER A 112 -12.05 7.41 4.83
C SER A 112 -13.07 8.50 5.12
N GLU A 113 -13.12 9.56 4.29
CA GLU A 113 -14.12 10.63 4.42
C GLU A 113 -15.56 10.12 4.20
N GLU A 114 -15.75 9.20 3.26
CA GLU A 114 -17.04 8.53 3.02
C GLU A 114 -17.44 7.65 4.22
N ILE A 115 -16.49 6.87 4.75
CA ILE A 115 -16.73 6.00 5.90
C ILE A 115 -17.03 6.81 7.16
N GLU A 116 -16.33 7.92 7.38
CA GLU A 116 -16.57 8.84 8.49
C GLU A 116 -18.00 9.38 8.49
N LYS A 117 -18.53 9.77 7.32
CA LYS A 117 -19.91 10.24 7.18
C LYS A 117 -20.92 9.13 7.44
N ASP A 118 -20.74 7.98 6.82
CA ASP A 118 -21.73 6.90 6.86
C ASP A 118 -21.78 6.20 8.22
N MET A 119 -20.62 5.94 8.83
CA MET A 119 -20.52 5.24 10.11
C MET A 119 -20.47 6.20 11.32
N LYS A 120 -20.38 7.52 11.07
CA LYS A 120 -20.25 8.56 12.11
C LYS A 120 -19.06 8.31 13.04
N ILE A 121 -17.92 7.93 12.45
CA ILE A 121 -16.66 7.67 13.17
C ILE A 121 -15.58 8.63 12.70
N LYS A 122 -14.80 9.16 13.63
CA LYS A 122 -13.76 10.14 13.30
C LYS A 122 -12.54 9.47 12.66
N MET A 123 -12.29 9.74 11.39
CA MET A 123 -11.20 9.17 10.58
C MET A 123 -10.25 10.22 10.02
N ASP A 124 -10.07 11.34 10.71
CA ASP A 124 -9.15 12.42 10.30
C ASP A 124 -7.72 11.91 10.08
N ILE A 125 -7.33 11.79 8.81
CA ILE A 125 -6.03 11.28 8.39
C ILE A 125 -4.91 12.24 8.73
N ASN A 126 -5.16 13.55 8.68
CA ASN A 126 -4.13 14.52 8.99
C ASN A 126 -3.75 14.43 10.47
N LYS A 127 -4.74 14.29 11.35
CA LYS A 127 -4.48 14.03 12.77
C LYS A 127 -3.80 12.67 13.02
N GLU A 128 -4.16 11.63 12.28
CA GLU A 128 -3.47 10.33 12.40
C GLU A 128 -2.01 10.43 11.96
N MET A 129 -1.73 11.12 10.86
CA MET A 129 -0.36 11.38 10.40
C MET A 129 0.44 12.19 11.44
N GLU A 130 -0.16 13.22 12.04
CA GLU A 130 0.46 13.99 13.13
C GLU A 130 0.80 13.12 14.35
N VAL A 131 -0.14 12.28 14.80
CA VAL A 131 0.06 11.37 15.94
C VAL A 131 1.16 10.36 15.65
N LEU A 132 1.24 9.87 14.41
CA LEU A 132 2.27 8.95 13.95
C LEU A 132 3.62 9.64 13.64
N LYS A 133 3.72 10.96 13.84
CA LYS A 133 4.89 11.79 13.51
C LYS A 133 5.32 11.68 12.05
N ILE A 134 4.36 11.44 11.15
CA ILE A 134 4.57 11.44 9.70
C ILE A 134 4.49 12.90 9.24
N SER A 135 5.58 13.45 8.71
CA SER A 135 5.60 14.84 8.28
C SER A 135 4.71 15.05 7.06
N HIS A 136 3.95 16.15 7.03
CA HIS A 136 3.23 16.60 5.83
C HIS A 136 4.18 16.89 4.65
N ASP A 137 5.44 17.24 4.94
CA ASP A 137 6.48 17.44 3.93
C ASP A 137 6.95 16.13 3.31
N ASP A 138 6.80 15.00 3.99
CA ASP A 138 7.18 13.72 3.41
C ASP A 138 6.26 13.40 2.23
N GLU A 139 4.95 13.56 2.40
CA GLU A 139 3.92 13.25 1.38
C GLU A 139 3.98 14.14 0.14
N LYS A 140 4.01 15.48 0.30
CA LYS A 140 4.01 16.42 -0.83
C LYS A 140 5.32 16.41 -1.64
N ASN A 141 6.42 15.98 -1.03
CA ASN A 141 7.71 15.98 -1.69
C ASN A 141 8.03 14.68 -2.45
N TYR A 142 7.21 13.63 -2.36
CA TYR A 142 7.53 12.36 -3.02
C TYR A 142 7.50 12.45 -4.55
N HIS A 143 6.56 13.18 -5.16
CA HIS A 143 6.59 13.44 -6.61
C HIS A 143 7.83 14.23 -7.03
N THR A 144 8.25 15.20 -6.22
CA THR A 144 9.46 15.99 -6.48
C THR A 144 10.72 15.13 -6.32
N LYS A 145 10.78 14.29 -5.29
CA LYS A 145 11.88 13.34 -5.05
C LYS A 145 12.00 12.32 -6.19
N SER A 146 10.87 11.77 -6.65
CA SER A 146 10.80 10.87 -7.81
C SER A 146 11.37 11.53 -9.07
N LYS A 147 10.86 12.71 -9.45
CA LYS A 147 11.36 13.45 -10.63
C LYS A 147 12.83 13.85 -10.52
N ASN A 148 13.28 14.24 -9.33
CA ASN A 148 14.68 14.57 -9.10
C ASN A 148 15.57 13.34 -9.24
N HIS A 149 15.12 12.16 -8.77
CA HIS A 149 15.84 10.89 -8.91
C HIS A 149 15.96 10.47 -10.38
N GLU A 150 14.85 10.47 -11.12
CA GLU A 150 14.81 10.17 -12.56
C GLU A 150 15.80 11.07 -13.32
N LYS A 151 15.77 12.37 -13.04
CA LYS A 151 16.69 13.33 -13.63
C LYS A 151 18.14 13.06 -13.25
N SER A 152 18.44 12.85 -11.96
CA SER A 152 19.79 12.59 -11.48
C SER A 152 20.42 11.39 -12.15
N ILE A 153 19.69 10.27 -12.26
CA ILE A 153 20.19 9.06 -12.92
C ILE A 153 20.39 9.30 -14.43
N SER A 154 19.48 10.01 -15.09
CA SER A 154 19.65 10.38 -16.51
C SER A 154 20.87 11.28 -16.73
N ASP A 155 21.09 12.27 -15.86
CA ASP A 155 22.23 13.18 -15.94
C ASP A 155 23.55 12.41 -15.73
N ILE A 156 23.59 11.40 -14.84
CA ILE A 156 24.76 10.54 -14.63
C ILE A 156 25.04 9.66 -15.86
N HIS A 157 24.00 9.08 -16.45
CA HIS A 157 24.11 8.31 -17.68
C HIS A 157 24.69 9.17 -18.82
N ASP A 158 24.18 10.39 -19.01
CA ASP A 158 24.63 11.29 -20.08
C ASP A 158 26.06 11.76 -19.88
N LYS A 159 26.45 12.09 -18.63
CA LYS A 159 27.84 12.39 -18.27
C LYS A 159 28.77 11.21 -18.59
N SER A 160 28.36 9.99 -18.23
CA SER A 160 29.16 8.78 -18.47
C SER A 160 29.30 8.49 -19.96
N SER A 161 28.20 8.60 -20.72
CA SER A 161 28.20 8.49 -22.18
C SER A 161 29.16 9.48 -22.84
N LYS A 162 29.18 10.73 -22.37
CA LYS A 162 30.08 11.76 -22.87
C LYS A 162 31.55 11.44 -22.60
N ILE A 163 31.89 10.97 -21.39
CA ILE A 163 33.25 10.52 -21.05
C ILE A 163 33.73 9.42 -22.01
N ILE A 164 32.85 8.47 -22.35
CA ILE A 164 33.16 7.36 -23.26
C ILE A 164 33.34 7.86 -24.71
N GLN A 165 32.50 8.80 -25.15
CA GLN A 165 32.58 9.38 -26.50
C GLN A 165 33.85 10.22 -26.71
N GLU A 166 34.27 10.98 -25.69
CA GLU A 166 35.47 11.81 -25.72
C GLU A 166 36.77 11.00 -25.54
N PHE A 167 36.67 9.69 -25.33
CA PHE A 167 37.83 8.83 -25.11
C PHE A 167 38.72 8.75 -26.35
N SER A 168 40.01 9.00 -26.13
CA SER A 168 41.02 9.09 -27.19
C SER A 168 42.24 8.23 -26.85
N LYS A 169 43.15 8.08 -27.81
CA LYS A 169 44.41 7.36 -27.65
C LYS A 169 45.27 7.88 -26.50
N GLU A 170 45.20 9.18 -26.25
CA GLU A 170 46.05 9.90 -25.29
C GLU A 170 45.39 10.08 -23.93
N SER A 171 44.18 9.54 -23.77
CA SER A 171 43.45 9.60 -22.52
C SER A 171 44.07 8.69 -21.46
N ASP A 172 44.11 9.16 -20.22
CA ASP A 172 44.51 8.35 -19.06
C ASP A 172 43.36 7.40 -18.68
N ILE A 173 43.57 6.10 -18.88
CA ILE A 173 42.59 5.06 -18.57
C ILE A 173 42.24 5.05 -17.07
N ASN A 174 43.21 5.30 -16.19
CA ASN A 174 42.96 5.24 -14.76
C ASN A 174 42.08 6.39 -14.30
N ASP A 175 42.30 7.60 -14.83
CA ASP A 175 41.44 8.75 -14.57
C ASP A 175 40.00 8.49 -15.05
N ILE A 176 39.84 7.95 -16.26
CA ILE A 176 38.52 7.63 -16.83
C ILE A 176 37.80 6.54 -16.05
N LYS A 177 38.53 5.48 -15.68
CA LYS A 177 38.00 4.41 -14.84
C LYS A 177 37.49 4.98 -13.52
N ASN A 178 38.25 5.85 -12.86
CA ASN A 178 37.86 6.44 -11.58
C ASN A 178 36.60 7.30 -11.74
N LYS A 179 36.52 8.16 -12.75
CA LYS A 179 35.32 8.98 -13.02
C LYS A 179 34.07 8.15 -13.30
N LEU A 180 34.18 7.10 -14.10
CA LEU A 180 33.05 6.20 -14.39
C LEU A 180 32.63 5.39 -13.16
N GLN A 181 33.59 4.96 -12.33
CA GLN A 181 33.32 4.27 -11.08
C GLN A 181 32.64 5.19 -10.04
N GLU A 182 33.02 6.47 -9.99
CA GLU A 182 32.33 7.49 -9.18
C GLU A 182 30.88 7.64 -9.64
N ASN A 183 30.63 7.73 -10.94
CA ASN A 183 29.28 7.82 -11.51
C ASN A 183 28.41 6.59 -11.17
N VAL A 184 28.95 5.37 -11.27
CA VAL A 184 28.24 4.15 -10.83
C VAL A 184 27.89 4.22 -9.33
N SER A 185 28.86 4.64 -8.51
CA SER A 185 28.66 4.75 -7.05
C SER A 185 27.61 5.80 -6.71
N GLU A 186 27.57 6.91 -7.47
CA GLU A 186 26.55 7.96 -7.33
C GLU A 186 25.16 7.44 -7.71
N SER A 187 25.02 6.69 -8.81
CA SER A 187 23.76 6.04 -9.20
C SER A 187 23.25 5.06 -8.13
N GLN A 188 24.13 4.19 -7.63
CA GLN A 188 23.81 3.23 -6.56
C GLN A 188 23.32 3.93 -5.29
N LYS A 189 23.97 5.04 -4.92
CA LYS A 189 23.57 5.83 -3.76
C LYS A 189 22.18 6.44 -3.95
N HIS A 190 21.93 7.02 -5.11
CA HIS A 190 20.61 7.54 -5.47
C HIS A 190 19.53 6.45 -5.38
N ASN A 191 19.82 5.24 -5.89
CA ASN A 191 18.90 4.11 -5.81
C ASN A 191 18.65 3.63 -4.37
N SER A 192 19.68 3.60 -3.53
CA SER A 192 19.51 3.35 -2.10
C SER A 192 18.59 4.39 -1.45
N ASP A 193 18.77 5.68 -1.76
CA ASP A 193 17.97 6.76 -1.20
C ASP A 193 16.49 6.67 -1.61
N ILE A 194 16.20 6.39 -2.90
CA ILE A 194 14.82 6.24 -3.38
C ILE A 194 14.13 4.99 -2.80
N ASN A 195 14.86 3.88 -2.62
CA ASN A 195 14.34 2.67 -1.98
C ASN A 195 13.96 2.91 -0.50
N GLN A 196 14.72 3.75 0.21
CA GLN A 196 14.35 4.16 1.56
C GLN A 196 13.05 4.99 1.57
N TYR A 197 12.83 5.83 0.56
CA TYR A 197 11.57 6.56 0.43
C TYR A 197 10.40 5.62 0.12
N LEU A 198 10.56 4.67 -0.80
CA LEU A 198 9.55 3.63 -1.06
C LEU A 198 9.14 2.92 0.23
N SER A 199 10.12 2.43 0.99
CA SER A 199 9.88 1.73 2.27
C SER A 199 9.11 2.60 3.27
N LYS A 200 9.37 3.91 3.31
CA LYS A 200 8.64 4.84 4.18
C LYS A 200 7.19 5.02 3.74
N ILE A 201 6.93 5.21 2.44
CA ILE A 201 5.57 5.38 1.91
C ILE A 201 4.76 4.10 2.14
N GLU A 202 5.34 2.93 1.84
CA GLU A 202 4.72 1.64 2.07
C GLU A 202 4.31 1.45 3.54
N ASN A 203 5.20 1.77 4.48
CA ASN A 203 4.91 1.68 5.90
C ASN A 203 3.77 2.63 6.33
N ILE A 204 3.80 3.88 5.84
CA ILE A 204 2.73 4.86 6.11
C ILE A 204 1.38 4.34 5.62
N TYR A 205 1.34 3.84 4.38
CA TYR A 205 0.14 3.25 3.78
C TYR A 205 -0.39 2.10 4.65
N ASN A 206 0.47 1.17 5.04
CA ASN A 206 0.08 0.02 5.85
C ASN A 206 -0.46 0.43 7.22
N ILE A 207 0.20 1.36 7.92
CA ILE A 207 -0.27 1.85 9.22
C ILE A 207 -1.64 2.53 9.10
N LEU A 208 -1.82 3.41 8.11
CA LEU A 208 -3.10 4.09 7.89
C LEU A 208 -4.20 3.09 7.59
N LYS A 209 -3.96 2.16 6.66
CA LYS A 209 -4.88 1.09 6.30
C LYS A 209 -5.34 0.30 7.54
N LEU A 210 -4.41 -0.14 8.38
CA LEU A 210 -4.70 -0.89 9.61
C LEU A 210 -5.49 -0.08 10.62
N ASN A 211 -5.10 1.19 10.85
CA ASN A 211 -5.80 2.07 11.77
C ASN A 211 -7.26 2.31 11.33
N LYS A 212 -7.53 2.43 10.03
CA LYS A 212 -8.91 2.56 9.54
C LYS A 212 -9.73 1.32 9.81
N ILE A 213 -9.17 0.14 9.56
CA ILE A 213 -9.85 -1.13 9.84
C ILE A 213 -10.13 -1.27 11.33
N GLN A 214 -9.17 -0.91 12.19
CA GLN A 214 -9.37 -0.96 13.64
C GLN A 214 -10.52 -0.07 14.10
N LYS A 215 -10.61 1.16 13.57
CA LYS A 215 -11.74 2.07 13.89
C LYS A 215 -13.10 1.52 13.45
N ILE A 216 -13.14 0.80 12.33
CA ILE A 216 -14.35 0.10 11.88
C ILE A 216 -14.70 -1.02 12.85
N ILE A 217 -13.72 -1.83 13.27
CA ILE A 217 -13.90 -2.91 14.26
C ILE A 217 -14.44 -2.36 15.57
N ASP A 218 -13.83 -1.30 16.10
CA ASP A 218 -14.26 -0.68 17.34
C ASP A 218 -15.72 -0.21 17.25
N LYS A 219 -16.12 0.34 16.10
CA LYS A 219 -17.52 0.73 15.87
C LYS A 219 -18.47 -0.46 15.75
N VAL A 220 -18.03 -1.55 15.14
CA VAL A 220 -18.78 -2.81 15.07
C VAL A 220 -18.98 -3.41 16.46
N LYS A 221 -18.01 -3.30 17.36
CA LYS A 221 -18.17 -3.69 18.78
C LYS A 221 -19.27 -2.89 19.47
N GLU A 222 -19.28 -1.57 19.30
CA GLU A 222 -20.36 -0.72 19.83
C GLU A 222 -21.75 -1.16 19.31
N TYR A 223 -21.88 -1.45 18.01
CA TYR A 223 -23.15 -1.94 17.46
C TYR A 223 -23.57 -3.29 18.05
N ASN A 224 -22.62 -4.21 18.25
CA ASN A 224 -22.89 -5.50 18.90
C ASN A 224 -23.37 -5.33 20.34
N ASP A 225 -22.70 -4.48 21.12
CA ASP A 225 -23.08 -4.21 22.51
C ASP A 225 -24.49 -3.59 22.61
N GLU A 226 -24.83 -2.69 21.69
CA GLU A 226 -26.17 -2.12 21.60
C GLU A 226 -27.22 -3.18 21.22
N ILE A 227 -26.89 -4.11 20.33
CA ILE A 227 -27.80 -5.23 19.99
C ILE A 227 -28.06 -6.10 21.22
N GLU A 228 -27.01 -6.54 21.92
CA GLU A 228 -27.16 -7.38 23.12
C GLU A 228 -28.00 -6.70 24.21
N LYS A 229 -27.77 -5.40 24.41
CA LYS A 229 -28.55 -4.60 25.36
C LYS A 229 -30.03 -4.52 24.97
N ASN A 230 -30.33 -4.32 23.69
CA ASN A 230 -31.72 -4.23 23.23
C ASN A 230 -32.40 -5.59 23.20
N ASN A 231 -31.71 -6.69 22.87
CA ASN A 231 -32.27 -8.04 22.94
C ASN A 231 -32.71 -8.40 24.37
N LYS A 232 -31.94 -8.02 25.40
CA LYS A 232 -32.36 -8.18 26.80
C LYS A 232 -33.68 -7.46 27.09
N LYS A 233 -33.81 -6.20 26.66
CA LYS A 233 -35.05 -5.43 26.83
C LYS A 233 -36.22 -6.02 26.05
N ILE A 234 -36.02 -6.49 24.82
CA ILE A 234 -37.05 -7.16 24.04
C ILE A 234 -37.55 -8.39 24.79
N ASN A 235 -36.64 -9.20 25.34
CA ASN A 235 -37.00 -10.38 26.11
C ASN A 235 -37.82 -10.04 27.36
N ASP A 236 -37.46 -8.96 28.07
CA ASP A 236 -38.23 -8.48 29.23
C ASP A 236 -39.66 -8.06 28.82
N GLU A 237 -39.80 -7.26 27.76
CA GLU A 237 -41.12 -6.80 27.27
C GLU A 237 -41.98 -7.95 26.73
N LEU A 238 -41.35 -8.91 26.02
CA LEU A 238 -42.02 -10.12 25.56
C LEU A 238 -42.45 -11.03 26.72
N SER A 239 -41.63 -11.14 27.77
CA SER A 239 -41.97 -11.89 28.99
C SER A 239 -43.14 -11.26 29.74
N ASN A 240 -43.14 -9.92 29.87
CA ASN A 240 -44.23 -9.17 30.50
C ASN A 240 -45.55 -9.36 29.75
N SER A 241 -45.54 -9.18 28.42
CA SER A 241 -46.74 -9.40 27.60
C SER A 241 -47.23 -10.84 27.66
N LYS A 242 -46.32 -11.83 27.62
CA LYS A 242 -46.65 -13.25 27.74
C LYS A 242 -47.27 -13.58 29.10
N THR A 243 -46.75 -13.02 30.18
CA THR A 243 -47.27 -13.23 31.54
C THR A 243 -48.71 -12.73 31.66
N LEU A 244 -48.99 -11.54 31.10
CA LEU A 244 -50.34 -10.97 31.08
C LEU A 244 -51.29 -11.84 30.23
N ILE A 245 -50.89 -12.22 29.02
CA ILE A 245 -51.70 -13.09 28.15
C ILE A 245 -51.98 -14.44 28.82
N LYS A 246 -50.98 -15.02 29.49
CA LYS A 246 -51.12 -16.29 30.20
C LYS A 246 -52.13 -16.20 31.35
N LYS A 247 -52.16 -15.09 32.10
CA LYS A 247 -53.20 -14.85 33.12
C LYS A 247 -54.61 -14.85 32.52
N LEU A 248 -54.78 -14.30 31.31
CA LEU A 248 -56.07 -14.32 30.61
C LEU A 248 -56.44 -15.72 30.11
N GLU A 249 -55.46 -16.47 29.62
CA GLU A 249 -55.63 -17.86 29.16
C GLU A 249 -55.98 -18.83 30.30
N GLU A 250 -55.37 -18.63 31.47
CA GLU A 250 -55.52 -19.50 32.65
C GLU A 250 -56.69 -19.12 33.55
N ASP A 251 -57.43 -18.05 33.22
CA ASP A 251 -58.60 -17.64 34.00
C ASP A 251 -59.64 -18.77 34.05
N LEU A 252 -59.77 -19.36 35.25
CA LEU A 252 -60.63 -20.52 35.50
C LEU A 252 -62.11 -20.16 35.34
N ASN A 253 -62.50 -18.93 35.70
CA ASN A 253 -63.87 -18.48 35.57
C ASN A 253 -64.27 -18.35 34.09
N LEU A 254 -63.36 -17.85 33.25
CA LEU A 254 -63.56 -17.79 31.81
C LEU A 254 -63.76 -19.18 31.22
N LYS A 255 -62.87 -20.13 31.56
CA LYS A 255 -62.96 -21.52 31.08
C LYS A 255 -64.24 -22.21 31.52
N GLU A 256 -64.63 -22.04 32.78
CA GLU A 256 -65.84 -22.64 33.30
C GLU A 256 -67.09 -22.08 32.62
N CYS A 257 -67.22 -20.75 32.59
CA CYS A 257 -68.35 -20.08 31.94
C CYS A 257 -68.40 -20.37 30.43
N GLN A 258 -67.25 -20.50 29.74
CA GLN A 258 -67.23 -20.94 28.33
C GLN A 258 -67.76 -22.36 28.16
N SER A 259 -67.38 -23.30 29.04
CA SER A 259 -67.76 -24.71 28.92
C SER A 259 -69.27 -24.97 29.10
N LYS A 260 -69.93 -24.20 29.97
CA LYS A 260 -71.34 -24.42 30.33
C LYS A 260 -72.34 -23.62 29.50
N ILE A 261 -71.90 -22.77 28.58
CA ILE A 261 -72.81 -21.85 27.86
C ILE A 261 -73.86 -22.52 26.97
N LYS A 262 -73.67 -23.81 26.62
CA LYS A 262 -74.62 -24.61 25.86
C LYS A 262 -75.41 -25.60 26.72
N SER A 263 -75.23 -25.57 28.03
CA SER A 263 -75.91 -26.47 28.96
C SER A 263 -77.18 -25.84 29.53
N THR A 264 -78.02 -26.65 30.17
CA THR A 264 -79.14 -26.13 30.98
C THR A 264 -78.56 -25.61 32.28
N ILE A 265 -78.63 -24.29 32.51
CA ILE A 265 -77.99 -23.60 33.63
C ILE A 265 -79.02 -22.76 34.38
N ASP A 266 -78.97 -22.78 35.71
CA ASP A 266 -79.86 -22.00 36.55
C ASP A 266 -79.51 -20.50 36.56
N ASP A 267 -80.47 -19.68 36.98
CA ASP A 267 -80.36 -18.22 36.98
C ASP A 267 -79.24 -17.68 37.88
N ASN A 268 -78.97 -18.37 39.00
CA ASN A 268 -77.89 -17.98 39.91
C ASN A 268 -76.53 -18.15 39.22
N TYR A 269 -76.34 -19.26 38.52
CA TYR A 269 -75.12 -19.52 37.77
C TYR A 269 -74.92 -18.53 36.62
N VAL A 270 -75.99 -18.18 35.90
CA VAL A 270 -75.95 -17.13 34.86
C VAL A 270 -75.50 -15.79 35.46
N GLY A 271 -76.06 -15.41 36.62
CA GLY A 271 -75.67 -14.19 37.33
C GLY A 271 -74.20 -14.17 37.77
N GLU A 272 -73.69 -15.29 38.29
CA GLU A 272 -72.29 -15.44 38.69
C GLU A 272 -71.33 -15.34 37.51
N CYS A 273 -71.64 -16.00 36.39
CA CYS A 273 -70.84 -15.88 35.17
C CYS A 273 -70.82 -14.44 34.63
N ILE A 274 -71.94 -13.72 34.60
CA ILE A 274 -71.96 -12.30 34.19
C ILE A 274 -71.02 -11.48 35.07
N LYS A 275 -71.06 -11.67 36.40
CA LYS A 275 -70.20 -10.94 37.35
C LYS A 275 -68.72 -11.23 37.09
N ASN A 276 -68.35 -12.50 36.96
CA ASN A 276 -66.97 -12.92 36.75
C ASN A 276 -66.42 -12.41 35.41
N ILE A 277 -67.19 -12.56 34.32
CA ILE A 277 -66.80 -12.08 32.98
C ILE A 277 -66.68 -10.55 32.95
N THR A 278 -67.57 -9.82 33.65
CA THR A 278 -67.50 -8.36 33.76
C THR A 278 -66.24 -7.91 34.52
N GLY A 279 -65.88 -8.63 35.59
CA GLY A 279 -64.62 -8.41 36.30
C GLY A 279 -63.40 -8.58 35.39
N LEU A 280 -63.37 -9.67 34.62
CA LEU A 280 -62.28 -9.94 33.67
C LEU A 280 -62.23 -8.89 32.54
N LYS A 281 -63.37 -8.47 32.00
CA LYS A 281 -63.43 -7.38 31.01
C LYS A 281 -62.84 -6.08 31.56
N THR A 282 -63.15 -5.75 32.80
CA THR A 282 -62.59 -4.57 33.48
C THR A 282 -61.08 -4.71 33.68
N TYR A 283 -60.59 -5.90 34.07
CA TYR A 283 -59.16 -6.18 34.16
C TYR A 283 -58.45 -5.99 32.82
N ILE A 284 -58.97 -6.56 31.72
CA ILE A 284 -58.42 -6.40 30.37
C ILE A 284 -58.33 -4.92 29.98
N LEU A 285 -59.38 -4.14 30.23
CA LEU A 285 -59.40 -2.70 29.93
C LEU A 285 -58.34 -1.94 30.74
N ASN A 286 -58.15 -2.28 32.02
CA ASN A 286 -57.14 -1.65 32.86
C ASN A 286 -55.71 -1.98 32.41
N GLU A 287 -55.49 -3.21 31.91
CA GLU A 287 -54.18 -3.69 31.45
C GLU A 287 -53.88 -3.37 29.99
N GLU A 288 -54.86 -2.90 29.22
CA GLU A 288 -54.73 -2.60 27.79
C GLU A 288 -53.59 -1.61 27.50
N ASN A 289 -53.47 -0.58 28.34
CA ASN A 289 -52.38 0.39 28.20
C ASN A 289 -51.00 -0.23 28.48
N ASN A 290 -50.91 -1.11 29.47
CA ASN A 290 -49.66 -1.77 29.85
C ASN A 290 -49.19 -2.70 28.72
N ILE A 291 -50.08 -3.56 28.22
CA ILE A 291 -49.70 -4.51 27.17
C ILE A 291 -49.36 -3.83 25.85
N ASN A 292 -50.08 -2.77 25.49
CA ASN A 292 -49.77 -1.97 24.30
C ASN A 292 -48.40 -1.29 24.43
N THR A 293 -48.03 -0.85 25.64
CA THR A 293 -46.69 -0.31 25.92
C THR A 293 -45.62 -1.37 25.74
N TYR A 294 -45.80 -2.57 26.30
CA TYR A 294 -44.85 -3.68 26.13
C TYR A 294 -44.61 -4.01 24.65
N PHE A 295 -45.69 -4.09 23.87
CA PHE A 295 -45.58 -4.34 22.43
C PHE A 295 -44.85 -3.21 21.69
N LYS A 296 -45.19 -1.96 21.97
CA LYS A 296 -44.55 -0.80 21.35
C LYS A 296 -43.05 -0.76 21.66
N ASN A 297 -42.68 -0.97 22.93
CA ASN A 297 -41.28 -1.00 23.36
C ASN A 297 -40.51 -2.13 22.68
N ALA A 298 -41.06 -3.35 22.66
CA ALA A 298 -40.44 -4.48 21.97
C ALA A 298 -40.22 -4.20 20.47
N GLU A 299 -41.19 -3.58 19.79
CA GLU A 299 -41.07 -3.18 18.38
C GLU A 299 -39.99 -2.11 18.16
N GLU A 300 -39.91 -1.10 19.03
CA GLU A 300 -38.90 -0.04 18.96
C GLU A 300 -37.49 -0.59 19.19
N TYR A 301 -37.29 -1.42 20.21
CA TYR A 301 -35.99 -2.07 20.46
C TYR A 301 -35.59 -3.00 19.33
N ASN A 302 -36.54 -3.78 18.77
CA ASN A 302 -36.25 -4.70 17.68
C ASN A 302 -35.87 -3.95 16.38
N LYS A 303 -36.45 -2.77 16.13
CA LYS A 303 -36.03 -1.88 15.02
C LYS A 303 -34.58 -1.41 15.19
N ILE A 304 -34.17 -1.07 16.41
CA ILE A 304 -32.79 -0.66 16.70
C ILE A 304 -31.82 -1.83 16.46
N VAL A 305 -32.18 -3.04 16.89
CA VAL A 305 -31.39 -4.25 16.64
C VAL A 305 -31.17 -4.46 15.14
N LEU A 306 -32.24 -4.38 14.34
CA LEU A 306 -32.15 -4.55 12.88
C LEU A 306 -31.31 -3.45 12.22
N LEU A 307 -31.43 -2.21 12.68
CA LEU A 307 -30.62 -1.09 12.19
C LEU A 307 -29.14 -1.35 12.46
N ASN A 308 -28.78 -1.77 13.67
CA ASN A 308 -27.40 -2.05 14.03
C ASN A 308 -26.84 -3.28 13.30
N PHE A 309 -27.65 -4.31 13.07
CA PHE A 309 -27.29 -5.41 12.18
C PHE A 309 -26.91 -4.91 10.77
N ASN A 310 -27.75 -4.05 10.17
CA ASN A 310 -27.46 -3.48 8.85
C ASN A 310 -26.19 -2.61 8.85
N ASN A 311 -25.94 -1.87 9.95
CA ASN A 311 -24.71 -1.09 10.10
C ASN A 311 -23.46 -2.00 10.16
N ILE A 312 -23.55 -3.18 10.78
CA ILE A 312 -22.46 -4.16 10.79
C ILE A 312 -22.21 -4.72 9.38
N GLU A 313 -23.24 -5.03 8.61
CA GLU A 313 -23.09 -5.48 7.20
C GLU A 313 -22.45 -4.39 6.31
N MET A 314 -22.83 -3.12 6.52
CA MET A 314 -22.21 -1.99 5.84
C MET A 314 -20.74 -1.82 6.23
N ALA A 315 -20.42 -1.99 7.52
CA ALA A 315 -19.05 -1.94 8.04
C ALA A 315 -18.17 -3.03 7.43
N ASP A 316 -18.65 -4.27 7.31
CA ASP A 316 -17.95 -5.34 6.62
C ASP A 316 -17.66 -4.95 5.16
N THR A 317 -18.67 -4.51 4.41
CA THR A 317 -18.50 -4.08 3.02
C THR A 317 -17.43 -2.97 2.87
N LYS A 318 -17.45 -1.98 3.75
CA LYS A 318 -16.46 -0.88 3.78
C LYS A 318 -15.06 -1.38 4.13
N SER A 319 -14.95 -2.29 5.09
CA SER A 319 -13.67 -2.88 5.49
C SER A 319 -13.05 -3.72 4.36
N GLN A 320 -13.87 -4.54 3.67
CA GLN A 320 -13.43 -5.33 2.52
C GLN A 320 -12.91 -4.42 1.39
N TYR A 321 -13.56 -3.28 1.16
CA TYR A 321 -13.07 -2.31 0.18
C TYR A 321 -11.67 -1.80 0.55
N ILE A 322 -11.45 -1.35 1.79
CA ILE A 322 -10.13 -0.88 2.27
C ILE A 322 -9.08 -1.99 2.14
N LEU A 323 -9.44 -3.21 2.50
CA LEU A 323 -8.57 -4.39 2.40
C LEU A 323 -8.17 -4.67 0.94
N ASN A 324 -9.12 -4.56 0.01
CA ASN A 324 -8.97 -4.88 -1.40
C ASN A 324 -8.35 -3.79 -2.26
N ILE A 325 -8.09 -2.58 -1.74
CA ILE A 325 -7.18 -1.62 -2.38
C ILE A 325 -5.81 -2.32 -2.49
N LYS A 326 -5.48 -2.82 -3.69
CA LYS A 326 -4.22 -3.51 -4.03
C LYS A 326 -3.09 -2.47 -4.10
N THR A 327 -1.92 -2.71 -3.51
CA THR A 327 -0.86 -3.44 -4.26
C THR A 327 0.23 -4.15 -3.42
N ASN A 328 0.71 -5.27 -3.97
CA ASN A 328 1.96 -6.03 -3.80
C ASN A 328 2.38 -6.62 -2.42
N ASN A 329 2.19 -7.94 -2.30
CA ASN A 329 3.02 -8.99 -1.67
C ASN A 329 3.58 -8.85 -0.24
N GLY A 330 3.24 -7.82 0.51
CA GLY A 330 3.54 -7.73 1.95
C GLY A 330 2.49 -8.44 2.81
N THR A 331 2.32 -9.75 2.67
CA THR A 331 1.67 -10.59 3.70
C THR A 331 2.39 -10.37 5.02
N ASN A 332 1.71 -9.89 6.08
CA ASN A 332 1.97 -10.36 7.47
C ASN A 332 1.12 -9.73 8.60
N SER A 333 0.22 -8.77 8.37
CA SER A 333 -0.66 -8.28 9.46
C SER A 333 -2.16 -8.32 9.15
N HIS A 334 -2.54 -8.89 8.00
CA HIS A 334 -3.92 -8.90 7.51
C HIS A 334 -4.82 -9.86 8.30
N ASP A 335 -4.27 -10.92 8.89
CA ASP A 335 -5.10 -12.02 9.39
C ASP A 335 -5.92 -11.68 10.64
N TYR A 336 -5.37 -10.95 11.61
CA TYR A 336 -6.06 -10.74 12.89
C TYR A 336 -7.31 -9.86 12.74
N ASN A 337 -7.17 -8.67 12.15
CA ASN A 337 -8.29 -7.74 11.97
C ASN A 337 -9.36 -8.30 11.02
N ILE A 338 -8.95 -9.05 9.98
CA ILE A 338 -9.88 -9.73 9.08
C ILE A 338 -10.68 -10.81 9.81
N ASN A 339 -10.01 -11.59 10.66
CA ASN A 339 -10.67 -12.64 11.43
C ASN A 339 -11.66 -12.06 12.45
N GLU A 340 -11.30 -10.98 13.12
CA GLU A 340 -12.19 -10.29 14.07
C GLU A 340 -13.44 -9.73 13.37
N LEU A 341 -13.30 -9.11 12.20
CA LEU A 341 -14.45 -8.67 11.39
C LEU A 341 -15.35 -9.84 10.96
N LYS A 342 -14.76 -10.95 10.51
CA LYS A 342 -15.50 -12.17 10.15
C LYS A 342 -16.26 -12.75 11.33
N GLU A 343 -15.66 -12.74 12.52
CA GLU A 343 -16.31 -13.22 13.75
C GLU A 343 -17.52 -12.35 14.10
N HIS A 344 -17.34 -11.02 14.08
CA HIS A 344 -18.44 -10.09 14.34
C HIS A 344 -19.58 -10.22 13.32
N LYS A 345 -19.26 -10.46 12.04
CA LYS A 345 -20.26 -10.75 11.01
C LYS A 345 -20.97 -12.09 11.22
N HIS A 346 -20.24 -13.13 11.59
CA HIS A 346 -20.86 -14.41 11.91
C HIS A 346 -21.83 -14.25 13.09
N LYS A 347 -21.42 -13.50 14.12
CA LYS A 347 -22.28 -13.19 15.27
C LYS A 347 -23.52 -12.40 14.85
N SER A 348 -23.38 -11.44 13.94
CA SER A 348 -24.48 -10.58 13.49
C SER A 348 -25.59 -11.33 12.74
N ASN A 349 -25.26 -12.38 11.98
CA ASN A 349 -26.27 -13.22 11.32
C ASN A 349 -27.28 -13.82 12.32
N GLY A 350 -26.83 -14.20 13.53
CA GLY A 350 -27.71 -14.68 14.59
C GLY A 350 -28.72 -13.62 15.05
N TYR A 351 -28.33 -12.34 15.05
CA TYR A 351 -29.20 -11.24 15.46
C TYR A 351 -30.33 -10.95 14.48
N LYS A 352 -30.11 -11.15 13.18
CA LYS A 352 -31.17 -11.04 12.17
C LYS A 352 -32.26 -12.07 12.41
N ASP A 353 -31.88 -13.33 12.58
CA ASP A 353 -32.81 -14.43 12.84
C ASP A 353 -33.57 -14.22 14.16
N GLU A 354 -32.89 -13.70 15.20
CA GLU A 354 -33.52 -13.34 16.47
C GLU A 354 -34.53 -12.19 16.30
N ALA A 355 -34.18 -11.15 15.55
CA ALA A 355 -35.08 -10.03 15.28
C ALA A 355 -36.34 -10.44 14.50
N ASP A 356 -36.21 -11.37 13.55
CA ASP A 356 -37.34 -11.92 12.80
C ASP A 356 -38.26 -12.75 13.72
N LYS A 357 -37.70 -13.57 14.60
CA LYS A 357 -38.44 -14.33 15.62
C LYS A 357 -39.16 -13.40 16.60
N ASN A 358 -38.52 -12.32 17.02
CA ASN A 358 -39.13 -11.31 17.89
C ASN A 358 -40.35 -10.67 17.22
N THR A 359 -40.22 -10.25 15.96
CA THR A 359 -41.33 -9.69 15.17
C THR A 359 -42.53 -10.63 15.10
N GLN A 360 -42.28 -11.91 14.81
CA GLN A 360 -43.35 -12.92 14.76
C GLN A 360 -44.01 -13.14 16.13
N THR A 361 -43.22 -13.15 17.20
CA THR A 361 -43.72 -13.32 18.58
C THR A 361 -44.58 -12.15 19.01
N ILE A 362 -44.15 -10.91 18.73
CA ILE A 362 -44.94 -9.69 19.00
C ILE A 362 -46.29 -9.78 18.29
N LYS A 363 -46.30 -10.11 17.00
CA LYS A 363 -47.52 -10.25 16.21
C LYS A 363 -48.48 -11.29 16.80
N LYS A 364 -47.96 -12.47 17.14
CA LYS A 364 -48.76 -13.55 17.75
C LYS A 364 -49.34 -13.14 19.09
N ASN A 365 -48.56 -12.46 19.94
CA ASN A 365 -49.03 -11.99 21.24
C ASN A 365 -50.12 -10.92 21.10
N LYS A 366 -49.99 -9.99 20.15
CA LYS A 366 -51.04 -9.01 19.81
C LYS A 366 -52.34 -9.68 19.39
N GLU A 367 -52.25 -10.64 18.47
CA GLU A 367 -53.41 -11.40 17.98
C GLU A 367 -54.10 -12.19 19.11
N LEU A 368 -53.32 -12.82 20.01
CA LEU A 368 -53.86 -13.53 21.17
C LEU A 368 -54.60 -12.59 22.13
N PHE A 369 -54.01 -11.44 22.46
CA PHE A 369 -54.63 -10.47 23.36
C PHE A 369 -55.96 -9.94 22.80
N GLU A 370 -55.99 -9.55 21.52
CA GLU A 370 -57.21 -9.09 20.86
C GLU A 370 -58.28 -10.18 20.79
N LYS A 371 -57.87 -11.43 20.54
CA LYS A 371 -58.79 -12.57 20.60
C LYS A 371 -59.42 -12.72 21.98
N TYR A 372 -58.63 -12.66 23.06
CA TYR A 372 -59.19 -12.76 24.42
C TYR A 372 -60.17 -11.62 24.73
N LYS A 373 -59.85 -10.39 24.31
CA LYS A 373 -60.74 -9.23 24.46
C LYS A 373 -62.08 -9.44 23.75
N GLN A 374 -62.05 -10.01 22.53
CA GLN A 374 -63.25 -10.37 21.78
C GLN A 374 -64.03 -11.51 22.43
N ASP A 375 -63.35 -12.59 22.83
CA ASP A 375 -63.96 -13.78 23.45
C ASP A 375 -64.70 -13.41 24.74
N VAL A 376 -64.11 -12.58 25.59
CA VAL A 376 -64.74 -12.06 26.82
C VAL A 376 -66.00 -11.25 26.50
N THR A 377 -65.94 -10.40 25.47
CA THR A 377 -67.08 -9.56 25.07
C THR A 377 -68.24 -10.40 24.50
N VAL A 378 -67.92 -11.36 23.63
CA VAL A 378 -68.92 -12.28 23.06
C VAL A 378 -69.55 -13.15 24.14
N LEU A 379 -68.75 -13.65 25.09
CA LEU A 379 -69.23 -14.47 26.18
C LEU A 379 -70.16 -13.68 27.11
N LEU A 380 -69.79 -12.45 27.46
CA LEU A 380 -70.63 -11.57 28.26
C LEU A 380 -71.99 -11.34 27.61
N ASN A 381 -72.00 -11.00 26.31
CA ASN A 381 -73.24 -10.76 25.57
C ASN A 381 -74.16 -11.99 25.55
N LYS A 382 -73.60 -13.19 25.41
CA LYS A 382 -74.37 -14.45 25.43
C LYS A 382 -75.01 -14.71 26.79
N TYR A 383 -74.27 -14.55 27.89
CA TYR A 383 -74.82 -14.72 29.23
C TYR A 383 -75.85 -13.64 29.58
N SER A 384 -75.62 -12.39 29.17
CA SER A 384 -76.62 -11.32 29.33
C SER A 384 -77.92 -11.62 28.56
N ALA A 385 -77.84 -12.19 27.36
CA ALA A 385 -79.03 -12.62 26.61
C ALA A 385 -79.78 -13.78 27.29
N LEU A 386 -79.06 -14.75 27.87
CA LEU A 386 -79.67 -15.83 28.67
C LEU A 386 -80.39 -15.27 29.90
N ALA A 387 -79.76 -14.34 30.62
CA ALA A 387 -80.37 -13.69 31.80
C ALA A 387 -81.67 -12.94 31.46
N LEU A 388 -81.74 -12.34 30.27
CA LEU A 388 -82.98 -11.71 29.78
C LEU A 388 -84.04 -12.76 29.45
N LYS A 389 -83.67 -13.84 28.76
CA LYS A 389 -84.59 -14.92 28.39
C LYS A 389 -85.15 -15.69 29.60
N ASN A 390 -84.41 -15.78 30.70
CA ASN A 390 -84.93 -16.46 31.90
C ASN A 390 -85.86 -15.57 32.74
N LYS A 391 -85.85 -14.25 32.52
CA LYS A 391 -86.70 -13.27 33.22
C LYS A 391 -88.04 -12.99 32.54
N PHE A 392 -88.18 -13.31 31.25
CA PHE A 392 -89.36 -13.05 30.41
C PHE A 392 -89.78 -14.33 29.71
#